data_AF-A0A518AXF2-F1
#
_entry.id   AF-A0A518AXF2-F1
#
_cell.length_a   1.000
_cell.length_b   1.000
_cell.length_c   1.000
_cell.angle_alpha   90.00
_cell.angle_beta   90.00
_cell.angle_gamma   90.00
#
_symmetry.space_group_name_H-M   'P 1'
#
loop_
_entity.id
_entity.type
_entity.pdbx_description
1 polymer ?
#
loop_
_entity_poly.entity_id
_entity_poly.type
_entity_poly.pdbx_seq_one_letter_code
_entity_poly.pdbx_strand_id
1 'polypeptide(L)'
;MVLPHLSEPPILKELGPREVGRSTLWPRCRGSGPGRRAREIPLYTLDIRTQTRTECIDVTEQVQRVIDEAGLRQGAVIAQVPHTSAACTLNESADPEVGRDLVNYLDRLVPKDRELYGHEEENADAHIKTSLVGSSVHLIVERGRLVLGRWQGVFFCEFDGPRDRKMHLQLLRSV
;
A
#
# COMPACT_ATOMS: atom_id res chain seq x y z
N MET A 1 14.40 5.84 -35.85
CA MET A 1 13.16 5.21 -35.34
C MET A 1 13.34 5.04 -33.84
N VAL A 2 12.36 5.49 -33.06
CA VAL A 2 12.49 6.12 -31.73
C VAL A 2 12.70 5.09 -30.61
N LEU A 3 13.61 5.40 -29.66
CA LEU A 3 13.84 4.64 -28.43
C LEU A 3 12.59 4.67 -27.51
N PRO A 4 12.25 3.58 -26.80
CA PRO A 4 11.12 3.60 -25.87
C PRO A 4 11.45 4.48 -24.66
N HIS A 5 10.48 5.34 -24.30
CA HIS A 5 10.49 6.23 -23.15
C HIS A 5 10.73 5.44 -21.86
N LEU A 6 11.84 5.74 -21.18
CA LEU A 6 11.98 5.48 -19.76
C LEU A 6 11.01 6.41 -19.04
N SER A 7 9.98 5.85 -18.40
CA SER A 7 9.12 6.57 -17.48
C SER A 7 9.94 7.02 -16.28
N GLU A 8 9.94 8.33 -15.98
CA GLU A 8 10.61 8.88 -14.80
C GLU A 8 10.10 8.18 -13.52
N PRO A 9 10.98 7.92 -12.53
CA PRO A 9 10.57 7.32 -11.27
C PRO A 9 9.61 8.25 -10.51
N PRO A 10 8.63 7.72 -9.76
CA PRO A 10 7.72 8.54 -8.97
C PRO A 10 8.50 9.38 -7.95
N ILE A 11 8.21 10.68 -7.91
CA ILE A 11 8.81 11.63 -6.98
C ILE A 11 8.29 11.31 -5.57
N LEU A 12 9.17 10.80 -4.71
CA LEU A 12 8.90 10.71 -3.28
C LEU A 12 8.75 12.12 -2.71
N LYS A 13 7.56 12.46 -2.25
CA LYS A 13 7.33 13.66 -1.44
C LYS A 13 7.27 13.25 0.02
N GLU A 14 8.27 13.66 0.79
CA GLU A 14 8.13 13.79 2.23
C GLU A 14 7.02 14.83 2.46
N LEU A 15 5.82 14.35 2.82
CA LEU A 15 4.76 15.25 3.23
C LEU A 15 5.07 15.67 4.66
N GLY A 16 5.71 16.83 4.81
CA GLY A 16 5.66 17.58 6.06
C GLY A 16 4.21 17.74 6.54
N PRO A 17 3.98 17.95 7.84
CA PRO A 17 2.68 17.79 8.47
C PRO A 17 1.61 18.57 7.70
N ARG A 18 0.79 17.85 6.93
CA ARG A 18 -0.54 18.35 6.59
C ARG A 18 -1.28 18.39 7.91
N GLU A 19 -1.98 19.49 8.17
CA GLU A 19 -2.92 19.58 9.27
C GLU A 19 -3.98 18.48 9.10
N VAL A 20 -3.67 17.27 9.57
CA VAL A 20 -4.64 16.25 9.89
C VAL A 20 -5.46 16.91 10.99
N GLY A 21 -6.68 17.31 10.62
CA GLY A 21 -7.58 18.07 11.49
C GLY A 21 -7.51 17.53 12.91
N ARG A 22 -7.27 18.43 13.86
CA ARG A 22 -7.20 18.14 15.29
C ARG A 22 -8.45 17.36 15.71
N SER A 23 -8.39 16.04 15.67
CA SER A 23 -9.47 15.20 16.19
C SER A 23 -9.44 15.37 17.71
N THR A 24 -10.51 15.96 18.24
CA THR A 24 -10.73 16.29 19.65
C THR A 24 -11.06 15.07 20.51
N LEU A 25 -10.77 13.84 20.06
CA LEU A 25 -11.29 12.61 20.66
C LEU A 25 -10.21 11.61 21.12
N TRP A 26 -9.00 12.06 21.46
CA TRP A 26 -8.06 11.24 22.22
C TRP A 26 -7.97 11.72 23.67
N PRO A 27 -8.29 10.88 24.68
CA PRO A 27 -8.08 11.25 26.08
C PRO A 27 -6.60 11.58 26.30
N ARG A 28 -6.32 12.80 26.78
CA ARG A 28 -4.97 13.16 27.23
C ARG A 28 -4.61 12.26 28.42
N CYS A 29 -3.82 11.22 28.20
CA CYS A 29 -3.11 10.52 29.26
C CYS A 29 -2.20 11.54 29.96
N ARG A 30 -2.60 12.01 31.15
CA ARG A 30 -1.79 12.87 32.00
C ARG A 30 -0.77 12.00 32.73
N GLY A 31 0.34 11.70 32.07
CA GLY A 31 1.56 11.20 32.71
C GLY A 31 2.55 12.34 32.92
N SER A 32 2.74 12.76 34.17
CA SER A 32 3.70 13.78 34.58
C SER A 32 5.11 13.18 34.72
N GLY A 33 5.98 13.46 33.75
CA GLY A 33 7.42 13.20 33.77
C GLY A 33 8.13 14.15 32.78
N PRO A 34 9.45 14.41 32.91
CA PRO A 34 10.14 15.39 32.07
C PRO A 34 10.01 15.01 30.60
N GLY A 35 9.39 15.91 29.84
CA GLY A 35 8.80 15.66 28.53
C GLY A 35 9.81 15.22 27.48
N ARG A 36 9.93 13.91 27.26
CA ARG A 36 10.31 13.41 25.94
C ARG A 36 9.12 13.69 25.03
N ARG A 37 9.25 14.65 24.11
CA ARG A 37 8.29 14.75 22.99
C ARG A 37 8.24 13.37 22.35
N ALA A 38 7.05 12.81 22.19
CA ALA A 38 6.89 11.61 21.39
C ALA A 38 7.56 11.88 20.03
N ARG A 39 8.48 11.01 19.61
CA ARG A 39 9.10 11.15 18.30
C ARG A 39 7.99 10.99 17.27
N GLU A 40 7.84 11.99 16.41
CA GLU A 40 6.92 11.92 15.28
C GLU A 40 7.35 10.75 14.38
N ILE A 41 6.40 9.89 14.03
CA ILE A 41 6.64 8.73 13.17
C ILE A 41 6.32 9.18 11.75
N PRO A 42 7.33 9.29 10.85
CA PRO A 42 7.12 9.79 9.50
C PRO A 42 6.20 8.86 8.70
N LEU A 43 5.38 9.48 7.85
CA LEU A 43 4.52 8.80 6.89
C LEU A 43 5.08 9.02 5.49
N TYR A 44 5.40 7.94 4.79
CA TYR A 44 5.84 7.97 3.40
C TYR A 44 4.66 7.63 2.48
N THR A 45 4.66 8.16 1.27
CA THR A 45 3.61 7.89 0.27
C THR A 45 4.23 7.46 -1.04
N LEU A 46 3.79 6.31 -1.54
CA LEU A 46 4.03 5.86 -2.89
C LEU A 46 2.85 6.29 -3.76
N ASP A 47 3.11 7.00 -4.86
CA ASP A 47 2.14 7.25 -5.90
C ASP A 47 2.20 6.11 -6.92
N ILE A 48 1.05 5.49 -7.21
CA ILE A 48 0.93 4.30 -8.06
C ILE A 48 -0.02 4.65 -9.20
N ARG A 49 0.42 4.47 -10.45
CA ARG A 49 -0.42 4.68 -11.63
C ARG A 49 -0.88 3.34 -12.16
N THR A 50 -2.19 3.14 -12.25
CA THR A 50 -2.78 1.91 -12.77
C THR A 50 -3.23 2.12 -14.22
N GLN A 51 -3.09 1.09 -15.04
CA GLN A 51 -3.31 1.15 -16.49
C GLN A 51 -4.56 0.41 -16.92
N THR A 52 -4.98 -0.60 -16.16
CA THR A 52 -6.17 -1.42 -16.43
C THR A 52 -7.15 -1.31 -15.27
N ARG A 53 -8.40 -1.75 -15.51
CA ARG A 53 -9.42 -1.78 -14.44
C ARG A 53 -8.99 -2.65 -13.27
N THR A 54 -8.49 -3.85 -13.60
CA THR A 54 -7.99 -4.81 -12.64
C THR A 54 -6.51 -5.01 -12.93
N GLU A 55 -5.65 -4.80 -11.94
CA GLU A 55 -4.19 -4.84 -12.10
C GLU A 55 -3.51 -5.31 -10.80
N CYS A 56 -2.44 -6.08 -10.90
CA CYS A 56 -1.59 -6.43 -9.77
C CYS A 56 -0.17 -5.94 -10.04
N ILE A 57 0.32 -5.02 -9.21
CA ILE A 57 1.59 -4.32 -9.41
C ILE A 57 2.53 -4.72 -8.28
N ASP A 58 3.69 -5.28 -8.61
CA ASP A 58 4.76 -5.51 -7.63
C ASP A 58 5.36 -4.16 -7.20
N VAL A 59 5.26 -3.86 -5.91
CA VAL A 59 5.78 -2.64 -5.28
C VAL A 59 6.92 -2.92 -4.30
N THR A 60 7.48 -4.13 -4.31
CA THR A 60 8.51 -4.58 -3.36
C THR A 60 9.74 -3.66 -3.37
N GLU A 61 10.25 -3.31 -4.55
CA GLU A 61 11.42 -2.45 -4.68
C GLU A 61 11.13 -1.01 -4.23
N GLN A 62 9.93 -0.50 -4.47
CA GLN A 62 9.47 0.82 -4.04
C GLN A 62 9.43 0.88 -2.50
N VAL A 63 8.90 -0.16 -1.85
CA VAL A 63 8.87 -0.27 -0.38
C VAL A 63 10.29 -0.38 0.18
N GLN A 64 11.16 -1.21 -0.42
CA GLN A 64 12.55 -1.36 0.02
C GLN A 64 13.34 -0.04 -0.13
N ARG A 65 13.13 0.73 -1.21
CA ARG A 65 13.74 2.06 -1.37
C ARG A 65 13.35 3.02 -0.25
N VAL A 66 12.08 3.04 0.16
CA VAL A 66 11.64 3.87 1.29
C VAL A 66 12.33 3.45 2.60
N ILE A 67 12.53 2.15 2.84
CA ILE A 67 13.26 1.63 4.00
C ILE A 67 14.72 2.10 3.98
N ASP A 68 15.37 2.02 2.82
CA ASP A 68 16.77 2.40 2.62
C ASP A 68 16.97 3.91 2.86
N GLU A 69 16.13 4.74 2.25
CA GLU A 69 16.15 6.21 2.39
C GLU A 69 15.85 6.66 3.83
N ALA A 70 14.90 6.01 4.50
CA ALA A 70 14.57 6.30 5.89
C ALA A 70 15.64 5.81 6.90
N GLY A 71 16.65 5.04 6.42
CA GLY A 71 17.67 4.45 7.28
C GLY A 71 17.08 3.54 8.36
N LEU A 72 15.97 2.85 8.07
CA LEU A 72 15.42 1.85 8.98
C LEU A 72 16.31 0.61 8.92
N ARG A 73 16.80 0.15 10.07
CA ARG A 73 17.67 -1.03 10.17
C ARG A 73 17.01 -2.20 10.88
N GLN A 74 16.20 -1.93 11.90
CA GLN A 74 15.44 -2.92 12.65
C GLN A 74 14.06 -2.35 12.96
N GLY A 75 13.00 -3.11 12.68
CA GLY A 75 11.64 -2.65 12.94
C GLY A 75 10.58 -3.32 12.08
N ALA A 76 9.55 -2.55 11.75
CA ALA A 76 8.46 -2.97 10.88
C ALA A 76 7.99 -1.83 9.97
N VAL A 77 7.33 -2.19 8.86
CA VAL A 77 6.61 -1.28 7.97
C VAL A 77 5.15 -1.69 7.94
N ILE A 78 4.25 -0.75 8.19
CA ILE A 78 2.84 -0.89 7.88
C ILE A 78 2.63 -0.26 6.52
N ALA A 79 2.22 -1.06 5.53
CA ALA A 79 1.93 -0.59 4.19
C ALA A 79 0.41 -0.62 3.97
N GLN A 80 -0.22 0.56 3.87
CA GLN A 80 -1.66 0.73 3.83
C GLN A 80 -2.11 1.40 2.52
N VAL A 81 -3.18 0.88 1.93
CA VAL A 81 -3.85 1.47 0.78
C VAL A 81 -5.08 2.26 1.26
N PRO A 82 -5.08 3.61 1.17
CA PRO A 82 -6.18 4.47 1.60
C PRO A 82 -7.29 4.55 0.54
N HIS A 83 -7.65 3.43 -0.09
CA HIS A 83 -8.65 3.33 -1.15
C HIS A 83 -9.57 2.15 -0.87
N THR A 84 -10.87 2.32 -1.07
CA THR A 84 -11.85 1.25 -0.81
C THR A 84 -12.04 0.30 -2.00
N SER A 85 -11.44 0.61 -3.15
CA SER A 85 -11.47 -0.18 -4.39
C SER A 85 -10.08 -0.64 -4.86
N ALA A 86 -9.10 -0.58 -3.96
CA ALA A 86 -7.76 -1.13 -4.17
C ALA A 86 -7.21 -1.70 -2.86
N ALA A 87 -6.31 -2.68 -2.96
CA ALA A 87 -5.82 -3.47 -1.85
C ALA A 87 -4.30 -3.65 -1.93
N CYS A 88 -3.72 -4.32 -0.92
CA CYS A 88 -2.36 -4.82 -1.00
C CYS A 88 -2.24 -6.19 -0.36
N THR A 89 -1.28 -6.99 -0.84
CA THR A 89 -1.09 -8.36 -0.38
C THR A 89 0.38 -8.80 -0.49
N LEU A 90 0.68 -9.97 0.08
CA LEU A 90 1.95 -10.67 -0.12
C LEU A 90 1.70 -11.93 -0.93
N ASN A 91 2.43 -12.12 -2.03
CA ASN A 91 2.32 -13.30 -2.86
C ASN A 91 3.63 -13.58 -3.59
N GLU A 92 3.64 -14.53 -4.52
CA GLU A 92 4.81 -14.88 -5.33
C GLU A 92 5.20 -13.75 -6.31
N SER A 93 6.46 -13.32 -6.28
CA SER A 93 7.04 -12.30 -7.18
C SER A 93 8.00 -12.84 -8.24
N ALA A 94 8.25 -14.15 -8.26
CA ALA A 94 9.11 -14.76 -9.27
C ALA A 94 8.42 -14.87 -10.64
N ASP A 95 7.11 -15.12 -10.65
CA ASP A 95 6.31 -15.27 -11.85
C ASP A 95 5.23 -14.16 -11.91
N PRO A 96 5.29 -13.23 -12.88
CA PRO A 96 4.28 -12.18 -13.02
C PRO A 96 2.87 -12.72 -13.32
N GLU A 97 2.73 -13.96 -13.79
CA GLU A 97 1.40 -14.56 -14.03
C GLU A 97 0.64 -14.81 -12.73
N VAL A 98 1.31 -15.05 -11.59
CA VAL A 98 0.63 -15.29 -10.31
C VAL A 98 -0.24 -14.10 -9.90
N GLY A 99 0.29 -12.88 -10.07
CA GLY A 99 -0.46 -11.65 -9.79
C GLY A 99 -1.66 -11.49 -10.73
N ARG A 100 -1.52 -11.87 -12.01
CA ARG A 100 -2.61 -11.82 -13.00
C ARG A 100 -3.67 -12.86 -12.71
N ASP A 101 -3.29 -14.09 -12.42
CA ASP A 101 -4.19 -15.17 -12.08
C ASP A 101 -5.00 -14.85 -10.81
N LEU A 102 -4.36 -14.27 -9.80
CA LEU A 102 -5.05 -13.80 -8.60
C LEU A 102 -6.18 -12.83 -8.94
N VAL A 103 -5.89 -11.77 -9.69
CA VAL A 103 -6.88 -10.73 -9.95
C VAL A 103 -7.94 -11.19 -10.97
N ASN A 104 -7.55 -12.02 -11.95
CA ASN A 104 -8.48 -12.66 -12.89
C ASN A 104 -9.44 -13.61 -12.18
N TYR A 105 -8.95 -14.37 -11.20
CA TYR A 105 -9.80 -15.25 -10.41
C TYR A 105 -10.75 -14.46 -9.52
N LEU A 106 -10.29 -13.36 -8.91
CA LEU A 106 -11.16 -12.44 -8.15
C LEU A 106 -12.25 -11.83 -9.02
N ASP A 107 -11.97 -11.49 -10.28
CA ASP A 107 -12.97 -11.02 -11.24
C ASP A 107 -14.04 -12.08 -11.56
N ARG A 108 -13.70 -13.37 -11.49
CA ARG A 108 -14.68 -14.47 -11.62
C ARG A 108 -15.43 -14.75 -10.32
N LEU A 109 -14.75 -14.66 -9.18
CA LEU A 109 -15.31 -14.92 -7.86
C LEU A 109 -16.30 -13.82 -7.44
N VAL A 110 -15.99 -12.57 -7.81
CA VAL A 110 -16.78 -11.38 -7.52
C VAL A 110 -16.97 -10.61 -8.84
N PRO A 111 -17.90 -11.06 -9.70
CA PRO A 111 -18.09 -10.47 -11.01
C PRO A 111 -18.64 -9.05 -10.92
N LYS A 112 -18.25 -8.19 -11.87
CA LYS A 112 -18.90 -6.88 -12.03
C LYS A 112 -20.30 -7.10 -12.62
N ASP A 113 -21.29 -7.23 -11.75
CA ASP A 113 -22.68 -7.44 -12.11
C ASP A 113 -23.60 -6.57 -11.25
N ARG A 114 -24.33 -5.66 -11.90
CA ARG A 114 -25.21 -4.70 -11.22
C ARG A 114 -26.42 -5.38 -10.60
N GLU A 115 -26.86 -6.53 -11.10
CA GLU A 115 -28.01 -7.24 -10.55
C GLU A 115 -27.68 -7.92 -9.22
N LEU A 116 -26.40 -8.19 -8.95
CA LEU A 116 -25.93 -8.82 -7.72
C LEU A 116 -25.77 -7.85 -6.54
N TYR A 117 -25.67 -6.54 -6.81
CA TYR A 117 -25.26 -5.56 -5.80
C TYR A 117 -26.26 -4.43 -5.62
N GLY A 118 -26.55 -4.11 -4.36
CA GLY A 118 -27.37 -2.95 -3.99
C GLY A 118 -26.61 -1.63 -4.00
N HIS A 119 -25.28 -1.64 -4.19
CA HIS A 119 -24.51 -0.41 -4.35
C HIS A 119 -24.66 0.10 -5.78
N GLU A 120 -25.09 1.36 -5.93
CA GLU A 120 -25.48 1.92 -7.23
C GLU A 120 -24.30 2.24 -8.15
N GLU A 121 -23.09 2.40 -7.61
CA GLU A 121 -21.90 2.67 -8.42
C GLU A 121 -21.39 1.39 -9.11
N GLU A 122 -20.73 1.58 -10.26
CA GLU A 122 -20.24 0.48 -11.11
C GLU A 122 -18.98 -0.25 -10.59
N ASN A 123 -18.64 -0.09 -9.31
CA ASN A 123 -17.46 -0.66 -8.67
C ASN A 123 -17.78 -1.39 -7.36
N ALA A 124 -19.04 -1.79 -7.16
CA ALA A 124 -19.46 -2.60 -6.02
C ALA A 124 -18.60 -3.86 -5.84
N ASP A 125 -18.22 -4.52 -6.93
CA ASP A 125 -17.31 -5.67 -6.95
C ASP A 125 -15.93 -5.33 -6.39
N ALA A 126 -15.41 -4.13 -6.68
CA ALA A 126 -14.09 -3.69 -6.26
C ALA A 126 -13.99 -3.53 -4.73
N HIS A 127 -15.08 -3.11 -4.08
CA HIS A 127 -15.15 -3.02 -2.62
C HIS A 127 -15.08 -4.39 -1.95
N ILE A 128 -15.77 -5.38 -2.51
CA ILE A 128 -15.77 -6.75 -2.00
C ILE A 128 -14.38 -7.37 -2.21
N LYS A 129 -13.79 -7.23 -3.40
CA LYS A 129 -12.43 -7.70 -3.69
C LYS A 129 -11.40 -7.07 -2.75
N THR A 130 -11.51 -5.77 -2.51
CA THR A 130 -10.65 -5.06 -1.55
C THR A 130 -10.79 -5.61 -0.13
N SER A 131 -12.02 -5.92 0.30
CA SER A 131 -12.29 -6.49 1.62
C SER A 131 -11.79 -7.93 1.76
N LEU A 132 -11.79 -8.71 0.68
CA LEU A 132 -11.28 -10.08 0.66
C LEU A 132 -9.74 -10.13 0.70
N VAL A 133 -9.08 -9.22 -0.02
CA VAL A 133 -7.61 -9.17 -0.09
C VAL A 133 -7.00 -8.46 1.13
N GLY A 134 -7.63 -7.35 1.56
CA GLY A 134 -7.16 -6.50 2.65
C GLY A 134 -6.49 -5.22 2.17
N SER A 135 -6.68 -4.13 2.91
CA SER A 135 -6.14 -2.80 2.58
C SER A 135 -4.79 -2.50 3.23
N SER A 136 -4.17 -3.47 3.92
CA SER A 136 -2.85 -3.29 4.50
C SER A 136 -2.06 -4.59 4.65
N VAL A 137 -0.74 -4.50 4.55
CA VAL A 137 0.20 -5.56 4.92
C VAL A 137 1.22 -5.05 5.94
N HIS A 138 1.65 -5.93 6.84
CA HIS A 138 2.66 -5.63 7.86
C HIS A 138 3.94 -6.39 7.55
N LEU A 139 5.04 -5.67 7.45
CA LEU A 139 6.33 -6.18 6.99
C LEU A 139 7.36 -6.04 8.09
N ILE A 140 8.17 -7.07 8.32
CA ILE A 140 9.28 -7.03 9.27
C ILE A 140 10.52 -6.51 8.53
N VAL A 141 11.34 -5.70 9.21
CA VAL A 141 12.61 -5.21 8.70
C VAL A 141 13.74 -5.64 9.62
N GLU A 142 14.72 -6.35 9.07
CA GLU A 142 15.94 -6.78 9.76
C GLU A 142 17.16 -6.42 8.92
N ARG A 143 18.19 -5.84 9.58
CA ARG A 143 19.42 -5.37 8.93
C ARG A 143 19.17 -4.48 7.71
N GLY A 144 18.11 -3.70 7.75
CA GLY A 144 17.68 -2.79 6.69
C GLY A 144 17.02 -3.45 5.48
N ARG A 145 16.66 -4.73 5.57
CA ARG A 145 15.97 -5.45 4.50
C ARG A 145 14.59 -5.90 4.95
N LEU A 146 13.64 -5.89 4.03
CA LEU A 146 12.38 -6.60 4.21
C LEU A 146 12.64 -8.09 4.48
N VAL A 147 12.04 -8.63 5.54
CA VAL A 147 12.08 -10.06 5.85
C VAL A 147 10.95 -10.73 5.08
N LEU A 148 11.27 -11.19 3.87
CA LEU A 148 10.35 -11.89 2.97
C LEU A 148 10.86 -13.32 2.75
N GLY A 149 9.93 -14.27 2.58
CA GLY A 149 10.26 -15.58 2.04
C GLY A 149 10.86 -15.46 0.63
N ARG A 150 11.58 -16.50 0.18
CA ARG A 150 12.31 -16.50 -1.10
C ARG A 150 11.50 -15.99 -2.30
N TRP A 151 10.22 -16.31 -2.31
CA TRP A 151 9.30 -15.99 -3.39
C TRP A 151 8.35 -14.85 -3.06
N GLN A 152 8.34 -14.33 -1.83
CA GLN A 152 7.37 -13.31 -1.44
C GLN A 152 7.74 -11.93 -1.99
N GLY A 153 6.76 -11.26 -2.57
CA GLY A 153 6.76 -9.84 -2.90
C GLY A 153 5.56 -9.12 -2.31
N VAL A 154 5.63 -7.79 -2.29
CA VAL A 154 4.58 -6.87 -1.86
C VAL A 154 3.85 -6.37 -3.10
N PHE A 155 2.53 -6.61 -3.16
CA PHE A 155 1.72 -6.24 -4.31
C PHE A 155 0.69 -5.18 -3.95
N PHE A 156 0.47 -4.26 -4.88
CA PHE A 156 -0.70 -3.40 -4.94
C PHE A 156 -1.71 -3.99 -5.91
N CYS A 157 -2.96 -4.14 -5.48
CA CYS A 157 -4.04 -4.69 -6.30
C CYS A 157 -5.07 -3.60 -6.60
N GLU A 158 -5.24 -3.25 -7.86
CA GLU A 158 -6.29 -2.36 -8.36
C GLU A 158 -7.51 -3.18 -8.79
N PHE A 159 -8.71 -2.70 -8.47
CA PHE A 159 -9.96 -3.33 -8.88
C PHE A 159 -10.94 -2.36 -9.55
N ASP A 160 -10.62 -1.06 -9.60
CA ASP A 160 -11.44 -0.02 -10.22
C ASP A 160 -10.58 1.04 -10.95
N GLY A 161 -9.54 0.58 -11.65
CA GLY A 161 -8.66 1.43 -12.47
C GLY A 161 -9.25 1.79 -13.84
N PRO A 162 -8.48 2.51 -14.69
CA PRO A 162 -7.18 3.12 -14.42
C PRO A 162 -7.30 4.38 -13.56
N ARG A 163 -6.41 4.55 -12.57
CA ARG A 163 -6.41 5.67 -11.62
C ARG A 163 -5.01 6.00 -11.11
N ASP A 164 -4.83 7.23 -10.64
CA ASP A 164 -3.72 7.59 -9.75
C ASP A 164 -4.08 7.18 -8.32
N ARG A 165 -3.33 6.23 -7.78
CA ARG A 165 -3.50 5.63 -6.47
C ARG A 165 -2.35 6.00 -5.54
N LYS A 166 -2.56 5.69 -4.27
CA LYS A 166 -1.59 5.92 -3.20
C LYS A 166 -1.44 4.68 -2.37
N MET A 167 -0.25 4.48 -1.83
CA MET A 167 0.03 3.54 -0.76
C MET A 167 0.87 4.27 0.29
N HIS A 168 0.45 4.22 1.54
CA HIS A 168 1.13 4.86 2.66
C HIS A 168 2.00 3.84 3.39
N LEU A 169 3.23 4.23 3.73
CA LEU A 169 4.16 3.43 4.51
C LEU A 169 4.46 4.15 5.82
N GLN A 170 4.17 3.49 6.94
CA GLN A 170 4.58 3.95 8.26
C GLN A 170 5.70 3.05 8.79
N LEU A 171 6.84 3.65 9.12
CA LEU A 171 8.04 2.93 9.55
C LEU A 171 8.15 2.96 11.08
N LEU A 172 8.03 1.79 11.69
CA LEU A 172 8.12 1.59 13.13
C LEU A 172 9.52 1.09 13.47
N ARG A 173 10.33 1.93 14.11
CA ARG A 173 11.70 1.56 14.51
C ARG A 173 11.69 0.79 15.83
N SER A 174 12.36 -0.37 15.86
CA SER A 174 12.68 -1.04 17.12
C SER A 174 13.76 -0.24 17.85
N VAL A 175 13.50 0.07 19.12
CA VAL A 175 14.40 0.85 19.99
C VAL A 175 15.51 -0.02 20.53
#